data_AF-A0A438GT99-F1
#
_entry.id   AF-A0A438GT99-F1
#
_cell.length_a   1.000
_cell.length_b   1.000
_cell.length_c   1.000
_cell.angle_alpha   90.00
_cell.angle_beta   90.00
_cell.angle_gamma   90.00
#
_symmetry.space_group_name_H-M   'P 1'
#
loop_
_entity.id
_entity.type
_entity.pdbx_description
1 polymer ?
#
loop_
_entity_poly.entity_id
_entity_poly.type
_entity_poly.pdbx_seq_one_letter_code
_entity_poly.pdbx_strand_id
1 'polypeptide(L)'
;MPYINPKLVPPVISPRILCKREGFVQKVKEEEGEGCNVYGFLEVNKVAGNFHFSPGKGFYQSNIHVNDLLAISKDGYNISHRINKLAFGDHFPGVVNPLDGAQWFQDAPDGMYQYFIKVVPTIYTDIRGHTIQSNQFSVTEHFRSAEPGRPHSLPGVYFFYDLSPIKVTSKEEHSSFLHFMTNICAIVGGDYNSLALSLSHCYVLIIPLMTWIQLILTMNNFTFCSGIFTVSGIIDSFVYHGHRAIKKKMELGKFS
;
A
#
# COMPACT_ATOMS: atom_id res chain seq x y z
N MET A 1 80.29 -10.40 17.53
CA MET A 1 79.89 -11.47 16.61
C MET A 1 78.47 -11.90 16.91
N PRO A 2 77.51 -11.74 15.98
CA PRO A 2 76.22 -12.42 16.01
C PRO A 2 76.33 -13.77 15.28
N TYR A 3 75.60 -14.80 15.72
CA TYR A 3 75.45 -16.06 14.98
C TYR A 3 74.00 -16.56 15.02
N ILE A 4 73.33 -16.31 13.90
CA ILE A 4 72.46 -17.12 13.03
C ILE A 4 71.70 -18.35 13.60
N ASN A 5 70.41 -18.30 13.28
CA ASN A 5 69.25 -19.19 13.41
C ASN A 5 69.41 -20.57 12.68
N PRO A 6 68.64 -21.62 13.06
CA PRO A 6 67.78 -22.20 12.03
C PRO A 6 66.42 -22.76 12.50
N LYS A 7 65.38 -22.43 11.72
CA LYS A 7 64.22 -23.27 11.34
C LYS A 7 63.27 -23.74 12.45
N LEU A 8 62.20 -22.97 12.64
CA LEU A 8 60.89 -23.52 12.99
C LEU A 8 60.04 -23.59 11.72
N VAL A 9 59.86 -24.82 11.22
CA VAL A 9 58.91 -25.16 10.18
C VAL A 9 57.50 -25.04 10.79
N PRO A 10 56.58 -24.19 10.27
CA PRO A 10 55.22 -24.19 10.75
C PRO A 10 54.55 -25.54 10.40
N PRO A 11 53.81 -26.17 11.34
CA PRO A 11 53.14 -27.43 11.04
C PRO A 11 52.07 -27.22 9.98
N VAL A 12 52.00 -28.18 9.06
CA VAL A 12 51.00 -28.28 8.00
C VAL A 12 49.60 -28.26 8.64
N ILE A 13 48.79 -27.28 8.24
CA ILE A 13 47.40 -27.11 8.67
C ILE A 13 46.58 -28.25 8.06
N SER A 14 46.13 -29.19 8.90
CA SER A 14 45.09 -30.15 8.57
C SER A 14 43.73 -29.58 9.01
N PRO A 15 42.74 -29.42 8.12
CA PRO A 15 41.47 -28.81 8.45
C PRO A 15 40.49 -29.89 8.91
N ARG A 16 40.55 -30.24 10.20
CA ARG A 16 39.47 -30.92 10.91
C ARG A 16 39.82 -30.87 12.39
N ILE A 17 38.83 -30.58 13.24
CA ILE A 17 38.89 -30.64 14.72
C ILE A 17 39.36 -29.34 15.43
N LEU A 18 38.90 -28.15 15.00
CA LEU A 18 38.91 -26.97 15.90
C LEU A 18 37.50 -26.61 16.42
N CYS A 19 36.45 -26.74 15.62
CA CYS A 19 35.09 -26.32 16.03
C CYS A 19 34.32 -27.33 16.90
N LYS A 20 34.76 -28.59 17.01
CA LYS A 20 34.07 -29.60 17.83
C LYS A 20 34.25 -29.36 19.34
N ARG A 21 35.25 -28.58 19.75
CA ARG A 21 35.53 -28.24 21.16
C ARG A 21 34.68 -27.09 21.71
N GLU A 22 34.05 -26.29 20.86
CA GLU A 22 33.24 -25.14 21.32
C GLU A 22 31.78 -25.50 21.61
N GLY A 23 31.39 -26.78 21.45
CA GLY A 23 30.02 -27.22 21.72
C GLY A 23 28.96 -26.55 20.83
N PHE A 24 29.34 -25.88 19.74
CA PHE A 24 28.42 -25.10 18.90
C PHE A 24 27.27 -25.95 18.34
N VAL A 25 27.58 -27.14 17.83
CA VAL A 25 26.56 -28.08 17.34
C VAL A 25 25.65 -28.57 18.46
N GLN A 26 26.16 -28.66 19.69
CA GLN A 26 25.37 -29.07 20.85
C GLN A 26 24.44 -27.94 21.33
N LYS A 27 24.91 -26.68 21.33
CA LYS A 27 24.08 -25.50 21.64
C LYS A 27 22.95 -25.30 20.64
N VAL A 28 23.24 -25.44 19.34
CA VAL A 28 22.21 -25.36 18.29
C VAL A 28 21.15 -26.46 18.46
N LYS A 29 21.55 -27.66 18.93
CA LYS A 29 20.64 -28.75 19.26
C LYS A 29 19.87 -28.53 20.57
N GLU A 30 20.45 -27.83 21.53
CA GLU A 30 19.81 -27.47 22.80
C GLU A 30 18.77 -26.34 22.63
N GLU A 31 18.94 -25.49 21.61
CA GLU A 31 17.99 -24.44 21.19
C GLU A 31 16.91 -24.94 20.21
N GLU A 32 16.84 -26.26 19.95
CA GLU A 32 15.81 -26.85 19.09
C GLU A 32 14.40 -26.58 19.67
N GLY A 33 13.59 -25.82 18.91
CA GLY A 33 12.24 -25.41 19.32
C GLY A 33 12.14 -24.00 19.88
N GLU A 34 13.27 -23.29 20.04
CA GLU A 34 13.27 -21.87 20.39
C GLU A 34 13.13 -20.98 19.14
N GLY A 35 12.37 -19.89 19.27
CA GLY A 35 12.21 -18.87 18.23
C GLY A 35 12.96 -17.60 18.57
N CYS A 36 13.46 -16.88 17.57
CA CYS A 36 14.10 -15.58 17.75
C CYS A 36 13.11 -14.44 17.53
N ASN A 37 13.03 -13.49 18.48
CA ASN A 37 12.29 -12.24 18.30
C ASN A 37 13.26 -11.10 17.98
N VAL A 38 13.22 -10.61 16.74
CA VAL A 38 14.09 -9.54 16.26
C VAL A 38 13.30 -8.24 16.17
N TYR A 39 13.80 -7.18 16.81
CA TYR A 39 13.24 -5.83 16.73
C TYR A 39 14.37 -4.81 16.61
N GLY A 40 14.12 -3.74 15.87
CA GLY A 40 15.11 -2.68 15.69
C GLY A 40 14.78 -1.78 14.51
N PHE A 41 15.71 -0.87 14.22
CA PHE A 41 15.65 0.03 13.09
C PHE A 41 16.93 -0.14 12.28
N LEU A 42 16.80 -0.10 10.95
CA LEU A 42 17.93 -0.20 10.04
C LEU A 42 17.97 1.05 9.16
N GLU A 43 19.07 1.80 9.26
CA GLU A 43 19.34 2.90 8.34
C GLU A 43 19.93 2.33 7.04
N VAL A 44 19.20 2.51 5.94
CA VAL A 44 19.62 2.05 4.62
C VAL A 44 19.73 3.20 3.64
N ASN A 45 20.61 3.04 2.65
CA ASN A 45 20.67 3.96 1.53
C ASN A 45 19.36 3.93 0.74
N LYS A 46 18.96 5.07 0.18
CA LYS A 46 17.77 5.23 -0.67
C LYS A 46 18.03 4.70 -2.10
N VAL A 47 18.43 3.44 -2.21
CA VAL A 47 18.68 2.69 -3.44
C VAL A 47 18.14 1.27 -3.28
N ALA A 48 17.96 0.55 -4.39
CA ALA A 48 17.57 -0.85 -4.36
C ALA A 48 18.59 -1.67 -3.54
N GLY A 49 18.09 -2.53 -2.66
CA GLY A 49 18.91 -3.32 -1.76
C GLY A 49 18.20 -4.57 -1.26
N ASN A 50 18.89 -5.33 -0.40
CA ASN A 50 18.29 -6.48 0.26
C ASN A 50 18.87 -6.65 1.66
N PHE A 51 18.02 -7.13 2.57
CA PHE A 51 18.43 -7.68 3.85
C PHE A 51 17.82 -9.08 3.98
N HIS A 52 18.50 -9.97 4.70
CA HIS A 52 18.05 -11.35 4.82
C HIS A 52 18.43 -11.95 6.17
N PHE A 53 17.61 -12.91 6.59
CA PHE A 53 17.84 -13.72 7.77
C PHE A 53 18.12 -15.15 7.31
N SER A 54 19.31 -15.64 7.63
CA SER A 54 19.76 -16.99 7.29
C SER A 54 20.37 -17.66 8.52
N PRO A 55 20.23 -18.98 8.65
CA PRO A 55 20.88 -19.73 9.72
C PRO A 55 22.39 -19.76 9.50
N GLY A 56 23.16 -19.40 10.52
CA GLY A 56 24.62 -19.41 10.49
C GLY A 56 25.25 -18.29 11.33
N LYS A 57 26.58 -18.31 11.49
CA LYS A 57 27.29 -17.21 12.15
C LYS A 57 27.48 -16.06 11.16
N GLY A 58 27.00 -14.86 11.51
CA GLY A 58 27.28 -13.63 10.78
C GLY A 58 28.72 -13.19 11.02
N PHE A 59 29.64 -13.53 10.11
CA PHE A 59 31.04 -13.12 10.20
C PHE A 59 31.43 -12.14 9.10
N TYR A 60 32.07 -11.05 9.51
CA TYR A 60 32.68 -9.99 8.70
C TYR A 60 34.03 -10.40 8.07
N GLN A 61 34.20 -11.65 7.63
CA GLN A 61 35.45 -12.11 7.02
C GLN A 61 35.20 -12.96 5.78
N SER A 62 35.75 -12.51 4.66
CA SER A 62 35.39 -12.79 3.27
C SER A 62 35.73 -14.17 2.73
N ASN A 63 35.95 -15.20 3.55
CA ASN A 63 36.38 -16.52 3.06
C ASN A 63 35.83 -17.68 3.89
N ILE A 64 34.50 -17.82 4.01
CA ILE A 64 33.89 -19.09 4.42
C ILE A 64 33.46 -19.85 3.17
N HIS A 65 34.02 -21.05 3.01
CA HIS A 65 33.70 -21.96 1.93
C HIS A 65 32.26 -22.45 2.11
N VAL A 66 31.42 -22.34 1.07
CA VAL A 66 30.01 -22.79 1.02
C VAL A 66 29.78 -24.19 1.62
N ASN A 67 30.80 -25.05 1.63
CA ASN A 67 30.75 -26.39 2.23
C ASN A 67 30.59 -26.43 3.75
N ASP A 68 30.95 -25.38 4.49
CA ASP A 68 30.88 -25.38 5.97
C ASP A 68 29.46 -25.10 6.47
N LEU A 69 28.63 -24.36 5.71
CA LEU A 69 27.20 -24.20 5.94
C LEU A 69 26.41 -25.49 5.64
N LEU A 70 26.82 -26.24 4.62
CA LEU A 70 26.19 -27.50 4.21
C LEU A 70 26.34 -28.63 5.26
N ALA A 71 27.35 -28.53 6.14
CA ALA A 71 27.51 -29.46 7.25
C ALA A 71 26.53 -29.19 8.41
N ILE A 72 26.04 -27.95 8.52
CA ILE A 72 25.06 -27.53 9.54
C ILE A 72 23.63 -27.76 9.02
N SER A 73 23.41 -27.72 7.70
CA SER A 73 22.11 -27.93 7.04
C SER A 73 21.70 -29.40 6.83
N LYS A 74 22.24 -30.35 7.60
CA LYS A 74 21.89 -31.78 7.44
C LYS A 74 20.58 -32.17 8.11
N ASP A 75 20.19 -31.42 9.15
CA ASP A 75 18.89 -31.49 9.79
C ASP A 75 18.17 -30.20 9.36
N GLY A 76 17.22 -30.31 8.43
CA GLY A 76 16.66 -29.16 7.72
C GLY A 76 16.19 -28.02 8.63
N TYR A 77 16.39 -26.78 8.20
CA TYR A 77 16.09 -25.61 9.02
C TYR A 77 14.64 -25.18 8.91
N ASN A 78 14.07 -24.78 10.06
CA ASN A 78 12.77 -24.15 10.12
C ASN A 78 12.87 -22.65 9.81
N ILE A 79 12.35 -22.22 8.67
CA ILE A 79 12.25 -20.81 8.24
C ILE A 79 10.84 -20.22 8.44
N SER A 80 9.98 -20.91 9.20
CA SER A 80 8.68 -20.37 9.62
C SER A 80 8.88 -19.10 10.43
N HIS A 81 8.11 -18.06 10.13
CA HIS A 81 8.30 -16.76 10.76
C HIS A 81 7.00 -15.96 10.80
N ARG A 82 6.97 -14.98 11.70
CA ARG A 82 5.89 -14.02 11.85
C ARG A 82 6.45 -12.61 11.81
N ILE A 83 5.94 -11.80 10.90
CA ILE A 83 6.28 -10.39 10.78
C ILE A 83 5.29 -9.63 11.65
N ASN A 84 5.76 -9.14 12.80
CA ASN A 84 4.91 -8.37 13.70
C ASN A 84 4.62 -6.97 13.13
N LYS A 85 5.69 -6.28 12.70
CA LYS A 85 5.60 -4.94 12.13
C LYS A 85 6.76 -4.68 11.18
N LEU A 86 6.47 -4.17 9.99
CA LEU A 86 7.48 -3.68 9.06
C LEU A 86 7.02 -2.38 8.43
N ALA A 87 7.81 -1.33 8.56
CA ALA A 87 7.50 0.00 8.05
C ALA A 87 8.74 0.67 7.45
N PHE A 88 8.53 1.51 6.44
CA PHE A 88 9.59 2.29 5.80
C PHE A 88 9.37 3.79 6.07
N GLY A 89 10.11 4.34 7.03
CA GLY A 89 9.98 5.74 7.46
C GLY A 89 8.89 5.94 8.51
N ASP A 90 8.42 7.18 8.63
CA ASP A 90 7.55 7.60 9.74
C ASP A 90 6.10 7.14 9.56
N HIS A 91 5.42 6.80 10.66
CA HIS A 91 4.00 6.45 10.60
C HIS A 91 3.13 7.69 10.30
N PHE A 92 2.11 7.52 9.46
CA PHE A 92 1.10 8.54 9.17
C PHE A 92 -0.31 7.91 9.18
N PRO A 93 -1.38 8.67 9.50
CA PRO A 93 -2.72 8.10 9.62
C PRO A 93 -3.24 7.58 8.28
N GLY A 94 -3.96 6.46 8.34
CA GLY A 94 -4.52 5.80 7.16
C GLY A 94 -3.56 4.86 6.41
N VAL A 95 -2.29 4.78 6.80
CA VAL A 95 -1.36 3.79 6.23
C VAL A 95 -1.64 2.39 6.77
N VAL A 96 -1.81 1.43 5.86
CA VAL A 96 -1.94 0.00 6.19
C VAL A 96 -0.77 -0.72 5.54
N ASN A 97 0.11 -1.30 6.36
CA ASN A 97 1.24 -2.06 5.85
C ASN A 97 0.81 -3.50 5.57
N PRO A 98 1.11 -4.05 4.38
CA PRO A 98 0.66 -5.39 3.99
C PRO A 98 1.29 -6.53 4.79
N LEU A 99 2.46 -6.31 5.42
CA LEU A 99 3.18 -7.34 6.18
C LEU A 99 2.95 -7.27 7.69
N ASP A 100 2.15 -6.32 8.19
CA ASP A 100 1.89 -6.22 9.63
C ASP A 100 1.01 -7.40 10.08
N GLY A 101 1.58 -8.27 10.93
CA GLY A 101 0.93 -9.48 11.42
C GLY A 101 1.00 -10.68 10.47
N ALA A 102 1.70 -10.58 9.33
CA ALA A 102 1.83 -11.68 8.39
C ALA A 102 2.57 -12.87 9.02
N GLN A 103 2.10 -14.08 8.75
CA GLN A 103 2.70 -15.32 9.25
C GLN A 103 2.87 -16.31 8.11
N TRP A 104 4.00 -16.99 8.11
CA TRP A 104 4.29 -18.03 7.14
C TRP A 104 4.88 -19.25 7.84
N PHE A 105 4.35 -20.42 7.50
CA PHE A 105 4.77 -21.71 8.02
C PHE A 105 5.41 -22.51 6.90
N GLN A 106 6.53 -23.16 7.20
CA GLN A 106 7.28 -23.93 6.23
C GLN A 106 6.64 -25.31 6.02
N ASP A 107 6.23 -25.59 4.79
CA ASP A 107 5.72 -26.91 4.40
C ASP A 107 6.83 -27.87 3.92
N ALA A 108 7.87 -27.33 3.26
CA ALA A 108 8.96 -28.11 2.68
C ALA A 108 10.32 -27.79 3.32
N PRO A 109 11.14 -28.80 3.69
CA PRO A 109 12.45 -28.57 4.28
C PRO A 109 13.38 -27.85 3.28
N ASP A 110 14.28 -27.02 3.82
CA ASP A 110 15.33 -26.33 3.06
C ASP A 110 14.83 -25.47 1.89
N GLY A 111 14.02 -24.46 2.19
CA GLY A 111 13.58 -23.46 1.22
C GLY A 111 14.09 -22.06 1.51
N MET A 112 13.96 -21.18 0.53
CA MET A 112 14.11 -19.74 0.70
C MET A 112 12.78 -19.03 0.49
N TYR A 113 12.41 -18.15 1.41
CA TYR A 113 11.23 -17.30 1.32
C TYR A 113 11.65 -15.89 0.93
N GLN A 114 11.08 -15.33 -0.13
CA GLN A 114 11.48 -14.04 -0.69
C GLN A 114 10.31 -13.06 -0.69
N TYR A 115 10.50 -11.92 -0.03
CA TYR A 115 9.63 -10.75 -0.08
C TYR A 115 10.22 -9.72 -1.03
N PHE A 116 9.48 -9.41 -2.09
CA PHE A 116 9.79 -8.31 -3.00
C PHE A 116 8.95 -7.09 -2.61
N ILE A 117 9.59 -6.14 -1.95
CA ILE A 117 9.00 -4.93 -1.41
C ILE A 117 9.22 -3.78 -2.41
N LYS A 118 8.13 -3.19 -2.90
CA LYS A 118 8.19 -1.97 -3.71
C LYS A 118 7.80 -0.78 -2.85
N VAL A 119 8.79 0.05 -2.50
CA VAL A 119 8.62 1.22 -1.63
C VAL A 119 8.23 2.44 -2.45
N VAL A 120 7.13 3.09 -2.08
CA VAL A 120 6.56 4.26 -2.77
C VAL A 120 6.67 5.48 -1.85
N PRO A 121 7.51 6.46 -2.20
CA PRO A 121 7.61 7.72 -1.46
C PRO A 121 6.25 8.43 -1.40
N THR A 122 5.80 8.76 -0.20
CA THR A 122 4.49 9.35 0.05
C THR A 122 4.63 10.63 0.87
N ILE A 123 4.02 11.71 0.40
CA ILE A 123 3.89 12.95 1.17
C ILE A 123 2.45 13.01 1.69
N TYR A 124 2.31 12.97 3.01
CA TYR A 124 1.03 13.19 3.69
C TYR A 124 0.90 14.65 4.10
N THR A 125 -0.25 15.26 3.89
CA THR A 125 -0.57 16.62 4.36
C THR A 125 -1.82 16.57 5.22
N ASP A 126 -1.68 16.93 6.49
CA ASP A 126 -2.77 17.05 7.48
C ASP A 126 -3.72 18.21 7.08
N ILE A 127 -4.95 18.21 7.61
CA ILE A 127 -5.94 19.30 7.46
C ILE A 127 -5.39 20.66 7.91
N ARG A 128 -4.42 20.66 8.83
CA ARG A 128 -3.72 21.85 9.35
C ARG A 128 -2.57 22.32 8.46
N GLY A 129 -2.27 21.61 7.37
CA GLY A 129 -1.17 21.92 6.46
C GLY A 129 0.20 21.38 6.89
N HIS A 130 0.28 20.56 7.95
CA HIS A 130 1.52 19.89 8.33
C HIS A 130 1.84 18.77 7.33
N THR A 131 3.06 18.76 6.80
CA THR A 131 3.49 17.75 5.82
C THR A 131 4.42 16.73 6.46
N ILE A 132 4.14 15.44 6.23
CA ILE A 132 4.95 14.31 6.69
C ILE A 132 5.47 13.59 5.45
N GLN A 133 6.79 13.42 5.36
CA GLN A 133 7.43 12.65 4.29
C GLN A 133 7.66 11.22 4.80
N SER A 134 6.91 10.28 4.25
CA SER A 134 6.98 8.88 4.62
C SER A 134 7.01 7.99 3.37
N ASN A 135 6.91 6.67 3.55
CA ASN A 135 6.79 5.73 2.45
C ASN A 135 5.64 4.76 2.73
N GLN A 136 4.97 4.40 1.65
CA GLN A 136 4.10 3.24 1.59
C GLN A 136 4.84 2.12 0.88
N PHE A 137 4.37 0.90 0.99
CA PHE A 137 4.95 -0.19 0.22
C PHE A 137 3.93 -1.24 -0.16
N SER A 138 4.23 -1.94 -1.25
CA SER A 138 3.52 -3.14 -1.68
C SER A 138 4.49 -4.31 -1.66
N VAL A 139 3.96 -5.52 -1.52
CA VAL A 139 4.76 -6.73 -1.36
C VAL A 139 4.30 -7.82 -2.30
N THR A 140 5.25 -8.54 -2.86
CA THR A 140 5.03 -9.81 -3.57
C THR A 140 5.86 -10.89 -2.90
N GLU A 141 5.27 -12.06 -2.68
CA GLU A 141 5.88 -13.15 -1.95
C GLU A 141 6.23 -14.29 -2.90
N HIS A 142 7.39 -14.92 -2.71
CA HIS A 142 7.82 -16.03 -3.53
C HIS A 142 8.62 -17.04 -2.71
N PHE A 143 8.15 -18.27 -2.67
CA PHE A 143 8.87 -19.38 -2.06
C PHE A 143 9.60 -20.19 -3.13
N ARG A 144 10.87 -20.51 -2.87
CA ARG A 144 11.66 -21.45 -3.67
C ARG A 144 12.14 -22.59 -2.78
N SER A 145 11.70 -23.81 -3.10
CA SER A 145 12.18 -25.04 -2.46
C SER A 145 13.56 -25.41 -3.00
N ALA A 146 14.41 -26.03 -2.17
CA ALA A 146 15.60 -26.70 -2.68
C ALA A 146 15.19 -27.91 -3.52
N GLU A 147 15.43 -27.86 -4.83
CA GLU A 147 15.27 -29.01 -5.70
C GLU A 147 16.53 -29.91 -5.64
N PRO A 148 16.38 -31.24 -5.51
CA PRO A 148 17.51 -32.15 -5.59
C PRO A 148 18.13 -32.11 -7.01
N GLY A 149 19.34 -31.56 -7.12
CA GLY A 149 20.10 -31.50 -8.37
C GLY A 149 20.49 -30.09 -8.85
N ARG A 150 19.96 -29.03 -8.23
CA ARG A 150 20.47 -27.65 -8.40
C ARG A 150 21.42 -27.30 -7.25
N PRO A 151 22.44 -26.44 -7.47
CA PRO A 151 23.29 -25.98 -6.37
C PRO A 151 22.39 -25.42 -5.27
N HIS A 152 22.59 -25.93 -4.05
CA HIS A 152 21.78 -25.61 -2.87
C HIS A 152 21.61 -24.09 -2.74
N SER A 153 20.39 -23.60 -2.94
CA SER A 153 20.04 -22.23 -2.55
C SER A 153 20.10 -22.16 -1.04
N LEU A 154 20.76 -21.12 -0.50
CA LEU A 154 20.90 -20.97 0.94
C LEU A 154 19.50 -20.77 1.56
N PRO A 155 19.09 -21.60 2.53
CA PRO A 155 17.80 -21.44 3.18
C PRO A 155 17.78 -20.14 3.97
N GLY A 156 16.64 -19.46 3.98
CA GLY A 156 16.49 -18.19 4.68
C GLY A 156 15.32 -17.35 4.19
N VAL A 157 15.09 -16.25 4.91
CA VAL A 157 14.05 -15.26 4.61
C VAL A 157 14.71 -14.01 4.06
N TYR A 158 14.40 -13.65 2.83
CA TYR A 158 15.02 -12.55 2.09
C TYR A 158 14.01 -11.44 1.86
N PHE A 159 14.43 -10.20 2.10
CA PHE A 159 13.65 -8.99 1.85
C PHE A 159 14.39 -8.13 0.83
N PHE A 160 13.90 -8.17 -0.41
CA PHE A 160 14.37 -7.30 -1.48
C PHE A 160 13.52 -6.05 -1.48
N TYR A 161 14.13 -4.87 -1.38
CA TYR A 161 13.41 -3.61 -1.43
C TYR A 161 13.91 -2.75 -2.59
N ASP A 162 12.98 -2.14 -3.31
CA ASP A 162 13.27 -1.24 -4.42
C ASP A 162 12.37 -0.01 -4.37
N LEU A 163 12.94 1.14 -4.72
CA LEU A 163 12.21 2.41 -4.72
C LEU A 163 11.39 2.54 -6.01
N SER A 164 10.13 2.94 -5.87
CA SER A 164 9.28 3.29 -6.99
C SER A 164 9.67 4.66 -7.54
N PRO A 165 9.75 4.83 -8.87
CA PRO A 165 9.97 6.14 -9.48
C PRO A 165 8.75 7.07 -9.33
N ILE A 166 7.63 6.57 -8.81
CA ILE A 166 6.37 7.31 -8.63
C ILE A 166 6.28 7.81 -7.19
N LYS A 167 5.79 9.04 -7.01
CA LYS A 167 5.54 9.67 -5.72
C LYS A 167 4.04 9.88 -5.53
N VAL A 168 3.54 9.53 -4.35
CA VAL A 168 2.13 9.71 -3.97
C VAL A 168 2.01 10.92 -3.05
N THR A 169 1.03 11.79 -3.30
CA THR A 169 0.71 12.92 -2.43
C THR A 169 -0.70 12.72 -1.88
N SER A 170 -0.81 12.43 -0.58
CA SER A 170 -2.08 12.32 0.12
C SER A 170 -2.34 13.62 0.87
N LYS A 171 -3.46 14.27 0.58
CA LYS A 171 -3.93 15.45 1.31
C LYS A 171 -5.22 15.11 2.00
N GLU A 172 -5.27 15.36 3.30
CA GLU A 172 -6.49 15.27 4.07
C GLU A 172 -7.25 16.59 3.92
N GLU A 173 -8.47 16.50 3.38
CA GLU A 173 -9.35 17.66 3.20
C GLU A 173 -10.68 17.40 3.91
N HIS A 174 -11.28 18.46 4.46
CA HIS A 174 -12.64 18.38 4.95
C HIS A 174 -13.61 18.37 3.78
N SER A 175 -14.48 17.37 3.73
CA SER A 175 -15.64 17.41 2.84
C SER A 175 -16.49 18.64 3.19
N SER A 176 -16.74 19.52 2.22
CA SER A 176 -17.53 20.73 2.46
C SER A 176 -18.98 20.37 2.82
N PHE A 177 -19.61 21.19 3.67
CA PHE A 177 -21.03 21.02 4.03
C PHE A 177 -21.96 21.00 2.80
N LEU A 178 -21.55 21.67 1.72
CA LEU A 178 -22.27 21.64 0.45
C LEU A 178 -22.31 20.24 -0.16
N HIS A 179 -21.25 19.43 -0.03
CA HIS A 179 -21.20 18.05 -0.52
C HIS A 179 -22.17 17.12 0.23
N PHE A 180 -22.42 17.42 1.51
CA PHE A 180 -23.44 16.73 2.30
C PHE A 180 -24.85 17.16 1.88
N MET A 181 -25.07 18.47 1.69
CA MET A 181 -26.35 19.00 1.22
C MET A 181 -26.71 18.50 -0.18
N THR A 182 -25.75 18.39 -1.11
CA THR A 182 -25.99 17.81 -2.43
C THR A 182 -26.35 16.33 -2.36
N ASN A 183 -25.72 15.56 -1.47
CA ASN A 183 -26.08 14.16 -1.26
C ASN A 183 -27.50 14.01 -0.68
N ILE A 184 -27.90 14.86 0.27
CA ILE A 184 -29.28 14.88 0.78
C ILE A 184 -30.26 15.25 -0.33
N CYS A 185 -29.97 16.30 -1.10
CA CYS A 185 -30.82 16.71 -2.21
C CYS A 185 -30.91 15.63 -3.31
N ALA A 186 -29.84 14.85 -3.53
CA ALA A 186 -29.85 13.74 -4.47
C ALA A 186 -30.72 12.56 -3.98
N ILE A 187 -30.65 12.23 -2.69
CA ILE A 187 -31.50 11.19 -2.08
C ILE A 187 -32.97 11.61 -2.13
N VAL A 188 -33.26 12.84 -1.70
CA VAL A 188 -34.63 13.39 -1.68
C VAL A 188 -35.17 13.61 -3.09
N GLY A 189 -34.36 14.09 -4.03
CA GLY A 189 -34.73 14.29 -5.43
C GLY A 189 -34.93 12.98 -6.22
N GLY A 190 -34.33 11.88 -5.78
CA GLY A 190 -34.57 10.53 -6.33
C GLY A 190 -36.01 10.06 -6.13
N ASP A 191 -36.64 10.43 -5.01
CA ASP A 191 -38.03 10.10 -4.71
C ASP A 191 -39.04 10.96 -5.50
N TYR A 192 -38.66 12.17 -5.92
CA TYR A 192 -39.54 13.05 -6.70
C TYR A 192 -39.45 12.83 -8.22
N ASN A 193 -38.38 12.20 -8.73
CA ASN A 193 -38.26 11.87 -10.15
C ASN A 193 -39.01 10.59 -10.56
N SER A 194 -39.40 9.74 -9.60
CA SER A 194 -40.23 8.55 -9.87
C SER A 194 -41.74 8.85 -9.86
N LEU A 195 -42.16 10.06 -9.45
CA LEU A 195 -43.55 10.54 -9.53
C LEU A 195 -43.79 11.67 -10.55
N ALA A 196 -42.78 12.05 -11.35
CA ALA A 196 -42.87 13.10 -12.36
C ALA A 196 -43.65 12.70 -13.65
N LEU A 197 -44.28 11.52 -13.68
CA LEU A 197 -45.12 11.07 -14.80
C LEU A 197 -46.63 11.12 -14.54
N SER A 198 -47.10 11.61 -13.37
CA SER A 198 -48.54 11.58 -13.05
C SER A 198 -49.24 12.91 -12.73
N LEU A 199 -48.55 14.04 -12.56
CA LEU A 199 -49.25 15.28 -12.14
C LEU A 199 -48.80 16.52 -12.91
N SER A 200 -49.26 16.64 -14.15
CA SER A 200 -49.25 17.85 -15.00
C SER A 200 -50.05 19.04 -14.44
N HIS A 201 -50.33 19.10 -13.13
CA HIS A 201 -51.08 20.20 -12.49
C HIS A 201 -50.39 20.81 -11.25
N CYS A 202 -49.27 20.25 -10.76
CA CYS A 202 -48.55 20.83 -9.60
C CYS A 202 -47.32 21.68 -9.97
N TYR A 203 -46.89 21.66 -11.23
CA TYR A 203 -45.70 22.39 -11.71
C TYR A 203 -45.81 23.93 -11.60
N VAL A 204 -47.03 24.48 -11.50
CA VAL A 204 -47.27 25.93 -11.55
C VAL A 204 -47.07 26.63 -10.20
N LEU A 205 -47.07 25.90 -9.07
CA LEU A 205 -46.99 26.51 -7.73
C LEU A 205 -45.68 26.21 -6.98
N ILE A 206 -44.98 25.12 -7.30
CA ILE A 206 -43.76 24.72 -6.57
C ILE A 206 -42.49 25.36 -7.15
N ILE A 207 -42.43 25.57 -8.47
CA ILE A 207 -41.32 26.27 -9.14
C ILE A 207 -41.10 27.69 -8.60
N PRO A 208 -42.13 28.54 -8.38
CA PRO A 208 -41.90 29.87 -7.82
C PRO A 208 -41.39 29.81 -6.37
N LEU A 209 -41.81 28.85 -5.55
CA LEU A 209 -41.33 28.76 -4.16
C LEU A 209 -39.87 28.29 -4.09
N MET A 210 -39.49 27.30 -4.92
CA MET A 210 -38.11 26.82 -4.98
C MET A 210 -37.16 27.81 -5.65
N THR A 211 -37.62 28.55 -6.66
CA THR A 211 -36.81 29.63 -7.26
C THR A 211 -36.63 30.79 -6.29
N TRP A 212 -37.61 31.11 -5.42
CA TRP A 212 -37.46 32.11 -4.35
C TRP A 212 -36.49 31.68 -3.25
N ILE A 213 -36.51 30.41 -2.82
CA ILE A 213 -35.56 29.88 -1.83
C ILE A 213 -34.14 29.84 -2.42
N GLN A 214 -33.99 29.46 -3.69
CA GLN A 214 -32.72 29.50 -4.40
C GLN A 214 -32.21 30.94 -4.63
N LEU A 215 -33.11 31.91 -4.82
CA LEU A 215 -32.78 33.33 -4.92
C LEU A 215 -32.27 33.89 -3.58
N ILE A 216 -32.89 33.51 -2.47
CA ILE A 216 -32.45 33.92 -1.12
C ILE A 216 -31.08 33.30 -0.77
N LEU A 217 -30.83 32.05 -1.17
CA LEU A 217 -29.53 31.39 -0.95
C LEU A 217 -28.42 31.90 -1.89
N THR A 218 -28.75 32.40 -3.08
CA THR A 218 -27.77 32.94 -4.05
C THR A 218 -27.42 34.41 -3.83
N MET A 219 -28.23 35.17 -3.07
CA MET A 219 -27.90 36.55 -2.66
C MET A 219 -26.69 36.66 -1.72
N ASN A 220 -26.21 35.54 -1.15
CA ASN A 220 -25.01 35.49 -0.29
C ASN A 220 -23.71 35.11 -1.02
N ASN A 221 -23.74 34.77 -2.33
CA ASN A 221 -22.52 34.49 -3.10
C ASN A 221 -22.60 35.09 -4.50
N PHE A 222 -22.25 36.37 -4.57
CA PHE A 222 -22.38 37.24 -5.72
C PHE A 222 -21.25 37.03 -6.74
N THR A 223 -21.24 35.94 -7.52
CA THR A 223 -20.40 35.93 -8.76
C THR A 223 -20.80 34.96 -9.88
N PHE A 224 -21.74 34.02 -9.70
CA PHE A 224 -22.00 32.99 -10.73
C PHE A 224 -23.36 33.07 -11.46
N CYS A 225 -24.16 34.10 -11.24
CA CYS A 225 -25.57 34.07 -11.66
C CYS A 225 -25.88 34.47 -13.11
N SER A 226 -25.00 35.11 -13.88
CA SER A 226 -25.39 35.61 -15.21
C SER A 226 -25.69 34.51 -16.25
N GLY A 227 -25.06 33.33 -16.12
CA GLY A 227 -25.27 32.22 -17.06
C GLY A 227 -26.60 31.49 -16.88
N ILE A 228 -26.98 31.23 -15.62
CA ILE A 228 -28.13 30.37 -15.29
C ILE A 228 -29.46 31.05 -15.62
N PHE A 229 -29.60 32.36 -15.38
CA PHE A 229 -30.81 33.11 -15.75
C PHE A 229 -31.03 33.15 -17.26
N THR A 230 -29.95 33.23 -18.04
CA THR A 230 -30.04 33.27 -19.51
C THR A 230 -30.53 31.94 -20.07
N VAL A 231 -30.02 30.82 -19.54
CA VAL A 231 -30.43 29.47 -19.97
C VAL A 231 -31.88 29.17 -19.56
N SER A 232 -32.30 29.57 -18.36
CA SER A 232 -33.69 29.40 -17.91
C SER A 232 -34.68 30.19 -18.76
N GLY A 233 -34.36 31.44 -19.13
CA GLY A 233 -35.22 32.27 -19.97
C GLY A 233 -35.38 31.75 -21.40
N ILE A 234 -34.33 31.11 -21.94
CA ILE A 234 -34.39 30.48 -23.27
C ILE A 234 -35.32 29.25 -23.23
N ILE A 235 -35.19 28.40 -22.22
CA ILE A 235 -36.02 27.18 -22.08
C ILE A 235 -37.50 27.56 -21.90
N ASP A 236 -37.80 28.54 -21.03
CA ASP A 236 -39.19 29.00 -20.81
C ASP A 236 -39.82 29.57 -22.08
N SER A 237 -39.04 30.32 -22.87
CA SER A 237 -39.50 30.85 -24.17
C SER A 237 -39.82 29.74 -25.17
N PHE A 238 -38.97 28.71 -25.25
CA PHE A 238 -39.22 27.54 -26.10
C PHE A 238 -40.45 26.74 -25.67
N VAL A 239 -40.62 26.52 -24.36
CA VAL A 239 -41.79 25.81 -23.82
C VAL A 239 -43.07 26.60 -24.06
N TYR A 240 -43.06 27.92 -23.83
CA TYR A 240 -44.22 28.79 -24.05
C TYR A 240 -44.65 28.81 -25.52
N HIS A 241 -43.70 28.98 -26.44
CA HIS A 241 -44.00 28.99 -27.87
C HIS A 241 -44.40 27.59 -28.38
N GLY A 242 -43.77 26.53 -27.88
CA GLY A 242 -44.13 25.15 -28.21
C GLY A 242 -45.56 24.82 -27.81
N HIS A 243 -45.95 25.14 -26.58
CA HIS A 243 -47.30 24.88 -26.08
C HIS A 243 -48.36 25.66 -26.87
N ARG A 244 -48.08 26.93 -27.21
CA ARG A 244 -49.00 27.75 -28.02
C ARG A 244 -49.12 27.25 -29.46
N ALA A 245 -48.03 26.76 -30.06
CA ALA A 245 -48.04 26.19 -31.40
C ALA A 245 -48.81 24.86 -31.46
N ILE A 246 -48.67 24.01 -30.44
CA ILE A 246 -49.41 22.74 -30.32
C ILE A 246 -50.90 23.02 -30.11
N LYS A 247 -51.25 23.96 -29.21
CA LYS A 247 -52.65 24.35 -28.98
C LYS A 247 -53.31 24.89 -30.25
N LYS A 248 -52.61 25.71 -31.03
CA LYS A 248 -53.10 26.23 -32.31
C LYS A 248 -53.28 25.14 -33.38
N LYS A 249 -52.45 24.08 -33.36
CA LYS A 249 -52.59 22.92 -34.25
C LYS A 249 -53.74 21.99 -33.84
N MET A 250 -54.05 21.91 -32.54
CA MET A 250 -55.23 21.20 -32.03
C MET A 250 -56.54 21.90 -32.41
N GLU A 251 -56.61 23.24 -32.31
CA GLU A 251 -57.79 24.02 -32.71
C GLU A 251 -58.10 23.95 -34.22
N LEU A 252 -57.09 23.64 -35.05
CA LEU A 252 -57.23 23.46 -36.49
C LEU A 252 -57.55 22.00 -36.90
N GLY A 253 -57.80 21.11 -35.94
CA GLY A 253 -58.21 19.71 -36.19
C GLY A 253 -57.16 18.85 -36.91
N LYS A 254 -55.88 19.25 -36.87
CA LYS A 254 -54.79 18.58 -37.63
C LYS A 254 -54.08 17.45 -36.88
N PHE A 255 -54.61 17.03 -35.73
CA PHE A 255 -54.13 15.86 -34.99
C PHE A 255 -55.34 14.97 -34.66
N SER A 256 -55.80 14.26 -35.69
CA SER A 256 -56.37 12.92 -35.58
C SER A 256 -55.47 11.95 -36.33
#